data_AF-A0A564Z8L0-F1
#
_entry.id   AF-A0A564Z8L0-F1
#
_cell.length_a   1.000
_cell.length_b   1.000
_cell.length_c   1.000
_cell.angle_alpha   90.00
_cell.angle_beta   90.00
_cell.angle_gamma   90.00
#
_symmetry.space_group_name_H-M   'P 1'
#
loop_
_entity.id
_entity.type
_entity.pdbx_description
1 polymer ?
#
loop_
_entity_poly.entity_id
_entity_poly.type
_entity_poly.pdbx_seq_one_letter_code
_entity_poly.pdbx_strand_id
1 'polypeptide(L)'
;KVPRLEESNVDYLLPIEFVNDGSSPCINQITAALFSVKERRSLFQCSIFICGPKSQPTTGNHFTVTNFQDALTELTQSVERHCQLADVTMLSKGHMGIRNGLHHEMIHAGVEQSLSADPFW
;
A
#
# COMPACT_ATOMS: atom_id res chain seq x y z
N LYS A 1 -7.94 -36.65 14.13
CA LYS A 1 -8.74 -35.55 13.53
C LYS A 1 -7.77 -34.42 13.21
N VAL A 2 -7.59 -34.09 11.94
CA VAL A 2 -6.81 -32.89 11.54
C VAL A 2 -7.61 -31.68 12.02
N PRO A 3 -7.02 -30.72 12.75
CA PRO A 3 -7.72 -29.48 13.11
C PRO A 3 -8.13 -28.79 11.81
N ARG A 4 -9.43 -28.51 11.65
CA ARG A 4 -9.86 -27.59 10.59
C ARG A 4 -9.29 -26.23 10.97
N LEU A 5 -8.40 -25.68 10.15
CA LEU A 5 -8.10 -24.26 10.21
C LEU A 5 -9.44 -23.54 10.10
N GLU A 6 -9.77 -22.75 11.11
CA GLU A 6 -10.95 -21.88 11.10
C GLU A 6 -10.98 -21.13 9.77
N GLU A 7 -12.16 -21.00 9.17
CA GLU A 7 -12.31 -20.24 7.93
C GLU A 7 -11.67 -18.87 8.14
N SER A 8 -10.61 -18.60 7.38
CA SER A 8 -9.95 -17.30 7.44
C SER A 8 -10.99 -16.28 6.97
N ASN A 9 -11.43 -15.39 7.86
CA ASN A 9 -12.31 -14.25 7.57
C ASN A 9 -11.64 -13.20 6.66
N VAL A 10 -10.66 -13.59 5.85
CA VAL A 10 -9.88 -12.70 5.01
C VAL A 10 -10.33 -12.92 3.58
N ASP A 11 -11.09 -11.96 3.05
CA ASP A 11 -11.57 -12.00 1.69
C ASP A 11 -10.50 -11.51 0.70
N TYR A 12 -9.69 -10.53 1.13
CA TYR A 12 -8.65 -9.93 0.31
C TYR A 12 -7.31 -9.78 1.04
N LEU A 13 -6.23 -10.01 0.29
CA LEU A 13 -4.86 -9.81 0.75
C LEU A 13 -4.20 -8.69 -0.06
N LEU A 14 -3.54 -7.76 0.62
CA LEU A 14 -2.77 -6.67 0.01
C LEU A 14 -1.30 -6.74 0.44
N PRO A 15 -0.49 -7.60 -0.18
CA PRO A 15 0.96 -7.43 -0.21
C PRO A 15 1.34 -6.00 -0.60
N ILE A 16 2.09 -5.33 0.27
CA ILE A 16 2.57 -3.96 0.11
C ILE A 16 4.04 -3.85 0.50
N GLU A 17 4.80 -3.10 -0.30
CA GLU A 17 6.21 -2.78 -0.07
C GLU A 17 6.45 -1.28 -0.28
N PHE A 18 7.13 -0.67 0.69
CA PHE A 18 7.61 0.70 0.62
C PHE A 18 9.09 0.65 0.26
N VAL A 19 9.46 1.22 -0.89
CA VAL A 19 10.80 1.15 -1.46
C VAL A 19 11.51 2.48 -1.26
N ASN A 20 12.79 2.41 -0.89
CA ASN A 20 13.74 3.53 -0.98
C ASN A 20 14.88 3.15 -1.93
N ASP A 21 15.47 4.14 -2.59
CA ASP A 21 16.65 3.93 -3.46
C ASP A 21 17.98 3.96 -2.70
N GLY A 22 17.95 4.13 -1.38
CA GLY A 22 19.13 4.24 -0.52
C GLY A 22 19.90 5.55 -0.67
N SER A 23 19.48 6.46 -1.56
CA SER A 23 20.07 7.80 -1.70
C SER A 23 19.51 8.79 -0.68
N SER A 24 18.31 8.52 -0.17
CA SER A 24 17.66 9.25 0.91
C SER A 24 16.94 8.26 1.83
N PRO A 25 16.67 8.63 3.10
CA PRO A 25 15.81 7.81 3.96
C PRO A 25 14.38 7.75 3.43
N CYS A 26 14.01 8.64 2.51
CA CYS A 26 12.65 8.82 2.03
C CYS A 26 12.18 7.70 1.10
N ILE A 27 10.90 7.32 1.26
CA ILE A 27 10.25 6.36 0.38
C ILE A 27 9.95 7.04 -0.95
N ASN A 28 10.46 6.45 -2.04
CA ASN A 28 10.31 6.97 -3.39
C ASN A 28 9.33 6.14 -4.23
N GLN A 29 8.91 4.98 -3.75
CA GLN A 29 7.96 4.12 -4.43
C GLN A 29 7.15 3.25 -3.46
N ILE A 30 5.86 3.07 -3.76
CA ILE A 30 4.98 2.08 -3.13
C ILE A 30 4.64 1.02 -4.17
N THR A 31 4.85 -0.25 -3.85
CA THR A 31 4.45 -1.37 -4.71
C THR A 31 3.41 -2.20 -3.96
N ALA A 32 2.29 -2.48 -4.61
CA ALA A 32 1.22 -3.24 -3.99
C ALA A 32 0.51 -4.16 -4.98
N ALA A 33 -0.09 -5.24 -4.47
CA ALA A 33 -0.90 -6.15 -5.27
C ALA A 33 -2.09 -6.64 -4.45
N LEU A 34 -3.30 -6.47 -4.97
CA LEU A 34 -4.53 -6.93 -4.34
C LEU A 34 -4.85 -8.34 -4.86
N PHE A 35 -5.10 -9.27 -3.94
CA PHE A 35 -5.48 -10.65 -4.23
C PHE A 35 -6.85 -10.96 -3.61
N SER A 36 -7.72 -11.61 -4.37
CA SER A 36 -8.93 -12.23 -3.83
C SER A 36 -8.62 -13.65 -3.38
N VAL A 37 -8.89 -13.96 -2.11
CA VAL A 37 -8.71 -15.31 -1.55
C VAL A 37 -9.71 -16.28 -2.17
N LYS A 38 -10.95 -15.83 -2.37
CA LYS A 38 -12.02 -16.62 -3.01
C LYS A 38 -11.70 -16.97 -4.46
N GLU A 39 -11.28 -15.99 -5.25
CA GLU A 39 -10.98 -16.19 -6.68
C GLU A 39 -9.57 -16.76 -6.93
N ARG A 40 -8.72 -16.79 -5.90
CA ARG A 40 -7.32 -17.26 -5.95
C ARG A 40 -6.50 -16.60 -7.06
N ARG A 41 -6.76 -15.31 -7.30
CA ARG A 41 -6.07 -14.51 -8.31
C ARG A 41 -5.82 -13.08 -7.84
N SER A 42 -4.85 -12.44 -8.47
CA SER A 42 -4.63 -11.00 -8.33
C SER A 42 -5.74 -10.26 -9.07
N LEU A 43 -6.35 -9.28 -8.40
CA LEU A 43 -7.34 -8.37 -8.98
C LEU A 43 -6.67 -7.12 -9.55
N PHE A 44 -5.60 -6.68 -8.90
CA PHE A 44 -4.90 -5.44 -9.21
C PHE A 44 -3.46 -5.51 -8.74
N GLN A 45 -2.58 -4.81 -9.46
CA GLN A 45 -1.18 -4.61 -9.09
C GLN A 45 -0.83 -3.17 -9.42
N CYS A 46 -0.05 -2.52 -8.58
CA CYS A 46 0.46 -1.20 -8.89
C CYS A 46 1.86 -0.91 -8.38
N SER A 47 2.46 0.08 -9.03
CA SER A 47 3.69 0.72 -8.58
C SER A 47 3.49 2.23 -8.63
N ILE A 48 3.52 2.88 -7.48
CA ILE A 48 3.28 4.31 -7.31
C ILE A 48 4.62 4.96 -7.01
N PHE A 49 5.14 5.74 -7.95
CA PHE A 49 6.37 6.49 -7.78
C PHE A 49 6.08 7.88 -7.21
N ILE A 50 6.88 8.27 -6.23
CA ILE A 50 6.82 9.60 -5.62
C ILE A 50 7.94 10.41 -6.25
N CYS A 51 7.60 11.23 -7.23
CA CYS A 51 8.55 12.02 -7.97
C CYS A 51 8.15 13.49 -7.87
N GLY A 52 9.14 14.37 -7.76
CA GLY A 52 8.91 15.82 -7.83
C GLY A 52 8.16 16.23 -9.12
N PRO A 53 7.70 17.49 -9.21
CA PRO A 53 6.64 17.96 -10.12
C PRO A 53 6.88 17.86 -11.65
N LYS A 54 7.90 17.13 -12.11
CA LYS A 54 8.28 16.94 -13.52
C LYS A 54 8.16 15.51 -14.03
N SER A 55 7.52 14.61 -13.28
CA SER A 55 7.31 13.23 -13.72
C SER A 55 6.25 13.13 -14.83
N GLN A 56 6.54 12.33 -15.86
CA GLN A 56 5.57 12.00 -16.90
C GLN A 56 4.42 11.16 -16.32
N PRO A 57 3.18 11.37 -16.79
CA PRO A 57 2.06 10.52 -16.41
C PRO A 57 2.32 9.09 -16.90
N THR A 58 2.16 8.14 -15.99
CA THR A 58 2.40 6.73 -16.22
C THR A 58 1.20 6.06 -16.91
N THR A 59 1.50 4.99 -17.66
CA THR A 59 0.54 4.17 -18.40
C THR A 59 0.27 2.87 -17.63
N GLY A 60 -1.01 2.44 -17.58
CA GLY A 60 -1.41 1.17 -16.96
C GLY A 60 -1.34 1.17 -15.44
N ASN A 61 -0.65 0.17 -14.86
CA ASN A 61 -0.55 -0.09 -13.42
C ASN A 61 0.53 0.72 -12.69
N HIS A 62 1.17 1.66 -13.38
CA HIS A 62 2.16 2.54 -12.78
C HIS A 62 1.50 3.90 -12.52
N PHE A 63 1.76 4.50 -11.37
CA PHE A 63 1.26 5.82 -11.00
C PHE A 63 2.45 6.69 -10.65
N THR A 64 2.37 7.99 -10.95
CA THR A 64 3.36 8.94 -10.45
C THR A 64 2.65 10.08 -9.75
N VAL A 65 3.07 10.37 -8.53
CA VAL A 65 2.47 11.36 -7.66
C VAL A 65 3.54 12.30 -7.10
N THR A 66 3.09 13.44 -6.57
CA THR A 66 4.00 14.52 -6.16
C THR A 66 4.60 14.33 -4.77
N ASN A 67 3.86 13.65 -3.90
CA ASN A 67 4.24 13.47 -2.50
C ASN A 67 3.74 12.10 -1.98
N PHE A 68 4.19 11.73 -0.79
CA PHE A 68 3.87 10.45 -0.16
C PHE A 68 2.37 10.31 0.19
N GLN A 69 1.71 11.41 0.60
CA GLN A 69 0.29 11.40 0.94
C GLN A 69 -0.61 11.14 -0.27
N ASP A 70 -0.27 11.72 -1.42
CA ASP A 70 -0.93 11.43 -2.69
C ASP A 70 -0.76 9.94 -3.06
N ALA A 71 0.40 9.36 -2.76
CA ALA A 71 0.70 7.96 -3.08
C ALA A 71 -0.21 7.00 -2.30
N LEU A 72 -0.39 7.27 -1.00
CA LEU A 72 -1.28 6.49 -0.15
C LEU A 72 -2.73 6.66 -0.58
N THR A 73 -3.13 7.89 -0.93
CA THR A 73 -4.48 8.20 -1.42
C THR A 73 -4.79 7.44 -2.71
N GLU A 74 -3.88 7.45 -3.69
CA GLU A 74 -4.06 6.71 -4.94
C GLU A 74 -4.13 5.20 -4.72
N LEU A 75 -3.34 4.65 -3.78
CA LEU A 75 -3.43 3.24 -3.42
C LEU A 75 -4.78 2.90 -2.80
N THR A 76 -5.22 3.66 -1.79
CA THR A 76 -6.52 3.45 -1.13
C THR A 76 -7.66 3.48 -2.15
N GLN A 77 -7.70 4.51 -3.00
CA GLN A 77 -8.72 4.61 -4.05
C GLN A 77 -8.66 3.46 -5.05
N SER A 78 -7.45 2.98 -5.38
CA SER A 78 -7.29 1.84 -6.26
C SER A 78 -7.84 0.56 -5.64
N VAL A 79 -7.66 0.34 -4.34
CA VAL A 79 -8.22 -0.82 -3.62
C VAL A 79 -9.75 -0.72 -3.52
N GLU A 80 -10.29 0.46 -3.21
CA GLU A 80 -11.75 0.70 -3.08
C GLU A 80 -12.53 0.41 -4.37
N ARG A 81 -11.89 0.56 -5.54
CA ARG A 81 -12.50 0.19 -6.83
C ARG A 81 -12.78 -1.31 -6.96
N HIS A 82 -12.16 -2.15 -6.13
CA HIS A 82 -12.27 -3.61 -6.19
C HIS A 82 -12.99 -4.22 -4.98
N CYS A 83 -12.87 -3.65 -3.78
CA CYS A 83 -13.46 -4.19 -2.56
C CYS A 83 -13.62 -3.14 -1.46
N GLN A 84 -14.35 -3.48 -0.38
CA GLN A 84 -14.39 -2.63 0.81
C GLN A 84 -13.06 -2.72 1.55
N LEU A 85 -12.54 -1.60 2.03
CA LEU A 85 -11.25 -1.55 2.75
C LEU A 85 -11.24 -2.42 4.02
N ALA A 86 -12.40 -2.56 4.68
CA ALA A 86 -12.56 -3.37 5.89
C ALA A 86 -12.31 -4.88 5.66
N ASP A 87 -12.40 -5.34 4.41
CA ASP A 87 -12.24 -6.74 4.03
C ASP A 87 -10.79 -7.07 3.61
N VAL A 88 -9.89 -6.07 3.65
CA VAL A 88 -8.52 -6.16 3.16
C VAL A 88 -7.56 -6.36 4.31
N THR A 89 -6.77 -7.42 4.25
CA THR A 89 -5.63 -7.62 5.15
C THR A 89 -4.33 -7.22 4.46
N MET A 90 -3.66 -6.19 4.96
CA MET A 90 -2.34 -5.79 4.47
C MET A 90 -1.25 -6.76 4.91
N LEU A 91 -0.37 -7.10 3.98
CA LEU A 91 0.78 -7.96 4.21
C LEU A 91 2.05 -7.19 3.86
N SER A 92 2.97 -7.03 4.80
CA SER A 92 4.27 -6.42 4.53
C SER A 92 5.41 -7.37 4.88
N LYS A 93 6.55 -7.18 4.21
CA LYS A 93 7.76 -7.96 4.49
C LYS A 93 8.41 -7.45 5.78
N GLY A 94 7.97 -8.00 6.91
CA GLY A 94 8.55 -7.78 8.25
C GLY A 94 8.02 -6.53 8.98
N HIS A 95 8.21 -6.50 10.30
CA HIS A 95 7.72 -5.43 11.18
C HIS A 95 8.23 -4.01 10.84
N MET A 96 9.32 -3.91 10.07
CA MET A 96 9.99 -2.63 9.78
C MET A 96 9.31 -1.81 8.67
N GLY A 97 8.64 -2.46 7.71
CA GLY A 97 8.09 -1.78 6.53
C GLY A 97 6.92 -0.84 6.87
N ILE A 98 5.93 -1.35 7.61
CA ILE A 98 4.76 -0.55 8.01
C ILE A 98 5.07 0.27 9.26
N ARG A 99 5.48 -0.36 10.37
CA ARG A 99 5.47 0.38 11.65
C ARG A 99 6.58 1.42 11.80
N ASN A 100 7.78 1.15 11.29
CA ASN A 100 8.92 2.06 11.41
C ASN A 100 9.14 2.87 10.13
N GLY A 101 8.97 2.27 8.95
CA GLY A 101 9.09 2.95 7.65
C GLY A 101 7.97 3.96 7.43
N LEU A 102 6.70 3.54 7.50
CA LEU A 102 5.54 4.42 7.28
C LEU A 102 5.51 5.57 8.28
N HIS A 103 5.70 5.28 9.58
CA HIS A 103 5.65 6.30 10.62
C HIS A 103 6.78 7.33 10.52
N HIS A 104 8.02 6.87 10.29
CA HIS A 104 9.18 7.76 10.08
C HIS A 104 8.95 8.66 8.86
N GLU A 105 8.46 8.08 7.77
CA GLU A 105 8.22 8.83 6.54
C GLU A 105 7.06 9.80 6.62
N MET A 106 5.98 9.47 7.33
CA MET A 106 4.90 10.44 7.55
C MET A 106 5.39 11.69 8.29
N ILE A 107 6.29 11.50 9.27
CA ILE A 107 6.90 12.60 10.03
C ILE A 107 7.84 13.40 9.12
N HIS A 108 8.68 12.72 8.32
CA HIS A 108 9.67 13.39 7.46
C HIS A 108 9.08 14.03 6.18
N ALA A 109 7.99 13.47 5.65
CA ALA A 109 7.27 14.00 4.49
C ALA A 109 6.28 15.12 4.86
N GLY A 110 6.14 15.45 6.16
CA GLY A 110 5.27 16.53 6.62
C GLY A 110 3.78 16.26 6.39
N VAL A 111 3.36 14.98 6.46
CA VAL A 111 1.95 14.62 6.32
C VAL A 111 1.17 15.28 7.46
N GLU A 112 0.28 16.22 7.12
CA GLU A 112 -0.42 17.06 8.10
C GLU A 112 -1.40 16.26 9.00
N GLN A 113 -1.82 15.08 8.54
CA GLN A 113 -2.71 14.17 9.27
C GLN A 113 -2.06 12.80 9.44
N SER A 114 -1.98 12.32 10.68
CA SER A 114 -1.52 10.97 10.95
C SER A 114 -2.51 9.95 10.36
N LEU A 115 -2.03 9.06 9.48
CA LEU A 115 -2.73 7.86 9.02
C LEU A 115 -3.29 7.00 10.16
N SER A 116 -2.79 7.14 11.40
CA SER A 116 -3.37 6.48 12.57
C SER A 116 -4.84 6.84 12.85
N ALA A 117 -5.40 7.84 12.17
CA ALA A 117 -6.82 8.17 12.22
C ALA A 117 -7.65 7.44 11.14
N ASP A 118 -7.00 6.93 10.09
CA ASP A 118 -7.65 6.13 9.05
C ASP A 118 -7.56 4.64 9.45
N PRO A 119 -8.69 3.98 9.75
CA PRO A 119 -8.69 2.59 10.22
C PRO A 119 -8.14 1.59 9.19
N PHE A 120 -7.97 2.01 7.93
CA PHE A 120 -7.33 1.18 6.92
C PHE A 120 -5.80 1.10 7.07
N TRP A 121 -5.14 2.14 7.61
CA TRP A 121 -3.68 2.27 7.69
C TRP A 121 -3.11 2.00 9.10
#